data_AF-A0A847D055-F1
#
_entry.id   AF-A0A847D055-F1
#
_cell.length_a   1.000
_cell.length_b   1.000
_cell.length_c   1.000
_cell.angle_alpha   90.00
_cell.angle_beta   90.00
_cell.angle_gamma   90.00
#
_symmetry.space_group_name_H-M   'P 1'
#
loop_
_entity.id
_entity.type
_entity.pdbx_description
1 polymer ?
#
loop_
_entity_poly.entity_id
_entity_poly.type
_entity_poly.pdbx_seq_one_letter_code
_entity_poly.pdbx_strand_id
1 'polypeptide(L)'
;KKLQELEIPIQSLEASLRRDAVIKLDNLLTKSLQYYFNNSESCGFNLKKSNKIFKRKELDDIWFAHKIRNDIVHDDYEIKSEEALKLYNIYKFSIKKILK
;
A
#
# COMPACT_ATOMS: atom_id res chain seq x y z
N LYS A 1 7.70 13.50 -1.79
CA LYS A 1 6.77 14.46 -1.15
C LYS A 1 5.49 13.73 -0.73
N LYS A 2 4.52 13.43 -1.62
CA LYS A 2 3.27 12.70 -1.27
C LYS A 2 3.41 11.42 -0.42
N LEU A 3 4.36 10.54 -0.73
CA LEU A 3 4.58 9.31 0.05
C LEU A 3 5.04 9.58 1.50
N GLN A 4 5.86 10.62 1.71
CA GLN A 4 6.37 10.96 3.04
C GLN A 4 5.31 11.68 3.88
N GLU A 5 4.46 12.48 3.24
CA GLU A 5 3.35 13.19 3.90
C GLU A 5 2.35 12.22 4.55
N LEU A 6 2.23 10.98 4.05
CA LEU A 6 1.36 9.95 4.63
C LEU A 6 1.91 9.30 5.90
N GLU A 7 3.16 9.56 6.28
CA GLU A 7 3.74 9.01 7.52
C GLU A 7 3.09 9.62 8.78
N ILE A 8 2.73 10.90 8.73
CA ILE A 8 2.07 11.62 9.83
C ILE A 8 0.71 11.02 10.15
N PRO A 9 -0.26 10.93 9.21
CA PRO A 9 -1.58 10.38 9.51
C PRO A 9 -1.56 8.88 9.86
N ILE A 10 -0.56 8.12 9.41
CA ILE A 10 -0.36 6.71 9.80
C ILE A 10 -0.09 6.57 11.31
N GLN A 11 0.60 7.54 11.90
CA GLN A 11 0.93 7.53 13.33
C GLN A 11 -0.12 8.24 14.19
N SER A 12 -1.21 8.71 13.60
CA SER A 12 -2.28 9.40 14.33
C SER A 12 -2.93 8.49 15.36
N LEU A 13 -3.39 9.08 16.48
CA LEU A 13 -4.24 8.40 17.46
C LEU A 13 -5.64 8.11 16.89
N GLU A 14 -6.09 8.90 15.92
CA GLU A 14 -7.37 8.74 15.23
C GLU A 14 -7.34 7.58 14.23
N ALA A 15 -8.17 6.55 14.45
CA ALA A 15 -8.26 5.39 13.58
C ALA A 15 -8.71 5.74 12.15
N SER A 16 -9.61 6.72 12.00
CA SER A 16 -10.08 7.20 10.71
C SER A 16 -8.94 7.78 9.87
N LEU A 17 -8.05 8.58 10.47
CA LEU A 17 -6.88 9.14 9.78
C LEU A 17 -5.90 8.04 9.33
N ARG A 18 -5.72 7.00 10.14
CA ARG A 18 -4.91 5.84 9.76
C ARG A 18 -5.52 5.07 8.59
N ARG A 19 -6.83 4.80 8.62
CA ARG A 19 -7.58 4.14 7.53
C ARG A 19 -7.43 4.90 6.21
N ASP A 20 -7.69 6.20 6.23
CA ASP A 20 -7.56 7.07 5.06
C ASP A 20 -6.13 7.07 4.49
N ALA A 21 -5.12 7.08 5.37
CA ALA A 21 -3.73 7.04 4.95
C ALA A 21 -3.37 5.72 4.27
N VAL A 22 -3.83 4.58 4.79
CA VAL A 22 -3.63 3.26 4.17
C VAL A 22 -4.27 3.17 2.79
N ILE A 23 -5.52 3.67 2.64
CA ILE A 23 -6.18 3.72 1.33
C ILE A 23 -5.37 4.56 0.34
N LYS A 24 -4.87 5.73 0.78
CA LYS A 24 -4.04 6.61 -0.05
C LYS A 24 -2.72 5.94 -0.45
N LEU A 25 -2.09 5.18 0.45
CA LEU A 25 -0.86 4.43 0.17
C LEU A 25 -1.08 3.35 -0.90
N ASP A 26 -2.18 2.59 -0.82
CA ASP A 26 -2.51 1.57 -1.81
C ASP A 26 -2.84 2.18 -3.18
N ASN A 27 -3.50 3.35 -3.19
CA ASN A 27 -3.73 4.11 -4.42
C ASN A 27 -2.41 4.58 -5.04
N LEU A 28 -1.44 5.02 -4.24
CA LEU A 28 -0.10 5.37 -4.73
C LEU A 28 0.62 4.14 -5.31
N LEU A 29 0.59 3.00 -4.62
CA LEU A 29 1.14 1.74 -5.13
C LEU A 29 0.51 1.37 -6.48
N THR A 30 -0.82 1.44 -6.57
CA THR A 30 -1.58 1.18 -7.81
C THR A 30 -1.09 2.06 -8.94
N LYS A 31 -0.94 3.37 -8.69
CA LYS A 31 -0.46 4.32 -9.69
C LYS A 31 0.99 4.07 -10.10
N SER A 32 1.86 3.69 -9.16
CA SER A 32 3.25 3.31 -9.48
C SER A 32 3.30 2.05 -10.36
N LEU A 33 2.49 1.04 -10.06
CA LEU A 33 2.41 -0.18 -10.87
C LEU A 33 1.84 0.10 -12.28
N GLN A 34 0.76 0.88 -12.36
CA GLN A 34 0.17 1.33 -13.64
C GLN A 34 1.19 2.07 -14.49
N TYR A 35 1.98 2.96 -13.88
CA TYR A 35 3.07 3.66 -14.55
C TYR A 35 4.15 2.68 -15.07
N TYR A 36 4.62 1.75 -14.22
CA TYR A 36 5.65 0.78 -14.59
C TYR A 36 5.22 -0.16 -15.72
N PHE A 37 3.98 -0.65 -15.69
CA PHE A 37 3.46 -1.57 -16.71
C PHE A 37 2.77 -0.87 -17.88
N ASN A 38 2.75 0.47 -17.90
CA ASN A 38 2.08 1.29 -18.90
C ASN A 38 0.62 0.84 -19.16
N ASN A 39 -0.17 0.74 -18.10
CA ASN A 39 -1.57 0.30 -18.17
C ASN A 39 -2.47 1.05 -17.16
N SER A 40 -3.77 0.73 -17.19
CA SER A 40 -4.79 1.26 -16.27
C SER A 40 -5.40 0.19 -15.36
N GLU A 41 -4.71 -0.94 -15.22
CA GLU A 41 -5.22 -2.13 -14.53
C GLU A 41 -5.26 -1.94 -13.01
N SER A 42 -6.04 -2.78 -12.33
CA SER A 42 -6.16 -2.77 -10.86
C SER A 42 -4.84 -3.15 -10.17
N CYS A 43 -4.71 -2.77 -8.89
CA CYS A 43 -3.56 -3.14 -8.06
C CYS A 43 -3.31 -4.65 -8.09
N GLY A 44 -4.33 -5.44 -7.75
CA GLY A 44 -4.25 -6.90 -7.72
C GLY A 44 -3.86 -7.53 -9.05
N PHE A 45 -4.34 -6.99 -10.18
CA PHE A 45 -3.93 -7.48 -11.50
C PHE A 45 -2.45 -7.19 -11.79
N ASN A 46 -1.98 -5.99 -11.47
CA ASN A 46 -0.58 -5.65 -11.63
C ASN A 46 0.34 -6.43 -10.68
N LEU A 47 -0.09 -6.71 -9.43
CA LEU A 47 0.67 -7.52 -8.49
C LEU A 47 0.94 -8.94 -9.01
N LYS A 48 -0.04 -9.57 -9.68
CA LYS A 48 0.14 -10.89 -10.33
C LYS A 48 1.28 -10.91 -11.36
N LYS A 49 1.60 -9.76 -11.97
CA LYS A 49 2.65 -9.61 -12.99
C LYS A 49 3.98 -9.11 -12.40
N SER A 50 4.02 -8.79 -11.11
CA SER A 50 5.13 -8.07 -10.46
C SER A 50 6.29 -8.96 -9.98
N ASN A 51 6.29 -10.25 -10.34
CA ASN A 51 7.39 -11.20 -10.07
C ASN A 51 8.74 -10.77 -10.67
N LYS A 52 8.73 -9.87 -11.67
CA LYS A 52 9.94 -9.29 -12.27
C LYS A 52 10.56 -8.17 -11.42
N ILE A 53 9.78 -7.56 -10.53
CA ILE A 53 10.20 -6.43 -9.68
C ILE A 53 10.50 -6.93 -8.27
N PHE A 54 9.69 -7.86 -7.77
CA PHE A 54 9.69 -8.28 -6.38
C PHE A 54 10.01 -9.77 -6.23
N LYS A 55 10.73 -10.10 -5.16
CA LYS A 55 10.90 -11.47 -4.69
C LYS A 55 9.60 -11.95 -4.06
N ARG A 56 9.40 -13.28 -4.00
CA ARG A 56 8.20 -13.91 -3.43
C ARG A 56 7.79 -13.32 -2.06
N LYS A 57 8.73 -13.25 -1.11
CA LYS A 57 8.46 -12.70 0.22
C LYS A 57 7.97 -11.24 0.17
N GLU A 58 8.56 -10.42 -0.69
CA GLU A 58 8.15 -9.02 -0.84
C GLU A 58 6.74 -8.94 -1.45
N LEU A 59 6.41 -9.82 -2.40
CA LEU A 59 5.04 -9.90 -2.95
C LEU A 59 4.03 -10.35 -1.89
N ASP A 60 4.38 -11.32 -1.06
CA ASP A 60 3.52 -11.77 0.03
C ASP A 60 3.22 -10.63 1.01
N ASP A 61 4.22 -9.81 1.34
CA ASP A 61 4.06 -8.61 2.16
C ASP A 61 3.14 -7.56 1.49
N ILE A 62 3.30 -7.34 0.18
CA ILE A 62 2.46 -6.40 -0.57
C ILE A 62 1.02 -6.90 -0.67
N TRP A 63 0.81 -8.19 -0.92
CA TRP A 63 -0.51 -8.81 -0.93
C TRP A 63 -1.17 -8.76 0.44
N PHE A 64 -0.41 -8.95 1.52
CA PHE A 64 -0.89 -8.75 2.88
C PHE A 64 -1.40 -7.31 3.06
N ALA A 65 -0.61 -6.30 2.69
CA ALA A 65 -1.01 -4.90 2.81
C ALA A 65 -2.26 -4.57 1.99
N HIS A 66 -2.32 -5.05 0.75
CA HIS A 66 -3.47 -4.85 -0.13
C HIS A 66 -4.76 -5.48 0.42
N LYS A 67 -4.67 -6.65 1.06
CA LYS A 67 -5.82 -7.29 1.72
C LYS A 67 -6.31 -6.48 2.92
N ILE A 68 -5.42 -6.05 3.81
CA ILE A 68 -5.81 -5.20 4.95
C ILE A 68 -6.48 -3.91 4.46
N ARG A 69 -5.99 -3.30 3.37
CA ARG A 69 -6.68 -2.16 2.76
C ARG A 69 -8.10 -2.50 2.32
N ASN A 70 -8.33 -3.68 1.73
CA ASN A 70 -9.67 -4.09 1.30
C ASN A 70 -10.59 -4.26 2.50
N ASP A 71 -10.09 -4.88 3.57
CA ASP A 71 -10.83 -5.04 4.83
C ASP A 71 -11.16 -3.66 5.43
N ILE A 72 -10.25 -2.68 5.37
CA ILE A 72 -10.53 -1.28 5.78
C ILE A 72 -11.65 -0.62 4.97
N VAL A 73 -11.80 -0.95 3.69
CA VAL A 73 -12.79 -0.33 2.80
C VAL A 73 -14.15 -1.01 2.91
N HIS A 74 -14.17 -2.33 3.09
CA HIS A 74 -15.38 -3.14 3.03
C HIS A 74 -15.90 -3.57 4.39
N ASP A 75 -15.02 -3.62 5.40
CA ASP A 75 -15.34 -4.01 6.75
C ASP A 75 -15.09 -2.82 7.70
N ASP A 76 -15.73 -2.83 8.87
CA ASP A 76 -15.46 -1.88 9.97
C ASP A 76 -14.11 -2.19 10.65
N TYR A 77 -13.08 -2.44 9.84
CA TYR A 77 -11.75 -2.82 10.29
C TYR A 77 -11.05 -1.65 10.98
N GLU A 78 -10.83 -1.80 12.29
CA GLU A 78 -10.08 -0.84 13.08
C GLU A 78 -8.58 -1.16 13.03
N ILE A 79 -7.85 -0.43 12.19
CA ILE A 79 -6.40 -0.60 12.09
C ILE A 79 -5.67 0.03 13.28
N LYS A 80 -4.83 -0.77 13.95
CA LYS A 80 -3.95 -0.31 15.05
C LYS A 80 -2.76 0.49 14.52
N SER A 81 -2.19 1.35 15.35
CA SER A 81 -1.04 2.19 14.97
C SER A 81 0.18 1.37 14.50
N GLU A 82 0.52 0.30 15.22
CA GLU A 82 1.64 -0.59 14.85
C GLU A 82 1.44 -1.26 13.49
N GLU A 83 0.21 -1.70 13.22
CA GLU A 83 -0.14 -2.31 11.94
C GLU A 83 -0.11 -1.27 10.81
N ALA A 84 -0.67 -0.09 11.02
CA ALA A 84 -0.61 1.01 10.06
C ALA A 84 0.83 1.38 9.70
N LEU A 85 1.72 1.43 10.70
CA LEU A 85 3.15 1.70 10.49
C LEU A 85 3.83 0.57 9.70
N LYS A 86 3.50 -0.69 9.98
CA LYS A 86 3.96 -1.85 9.19
C LYS A 86 3.52 -1.72 7.74
N LEU A 87 2.25 -1.42 7.48
CA LEU A 87 1.73 -1.22 6.12
C LEU A 87 2.44 -0.08 5.40
N TYR A 88 2.65 1.05 6.09
CA TYR A 88 3.39 2.19 5.55
C TYR A 88 4.79 1.79 5.07
N ASN A 89 5.52 1.00 5.86
CA ASN A 89 6.85 0.54 5.48
C ASN A 89 6.84 -0.37 4.25
N ILE A 90 5.86 -1.28 4.15
CA ILE A 90 5.66 -2.14 2.98
C ILE A 90 5.37 -1.29 1.74
N TYR A 91 4.41 -0.36 1.81
CA TYR A 91 4.08 0.52 0.69
C TYR A 91 5.25 1.40 0.28
N LYS A 92 5.95 2.01 1.25
CA LYS A 92 7.11 2.87 1.02
C LYS A 92 8.24 2.12 0.31
N PHE A 93 8.56 0.92 0.78
CA PHE A 93 9.55 0.06 0.14
C PHE A 93 9.14 -0.26 -1.30
N SER A 94 7.90 -0.68 -1.50
CA SER A 94 7.39 -1.16 -2.78
C SER A 94 7.35 -0.05 -3.83
N ILE A 95 6.80 1.11 -3.49
CA ILE A 95 6.74 2.28 -4.37
C ILE A 95 8.14 2.75 -4.76
N LYS A 96 9.07 2.83 -3.80
CA LYS A 96 10.46 3.19 -4.08
C LYS A 96 11.17 2.19 -4.99
N LYS A 97 10.84 0.90 -4.90
CA LYS A 97 11.43 -0.14 -5.74
C LYS A 97 10.88 -0.12 -7.16
N ILE A 98 9.60 0.23 -7.33
CA ILE A 98 8.96 0.36 -8.65
C ILE A 98 9.46 1.61 -9.39
N LEU A 99 9.59 2.73 -8.70
CA LEU A 99 9.99 4.02 -9.28
C LEU A 99 11.51 4.25 -9.32
N LYS A 100 12.29 3.18 -9.11
CA LYS A 100 13.74 3.24 -9.01
C LYS A 100 14.40 3.32 -10.38
#